data_AF-A0A847FIG9-F1
#
_entry.id   AF-A0A847FIG9-F1
#
_cell.length_a   1.000
_cell.length_b   1.000
_cell.length_c   1.000
_cell.angle_alpha   90.00
_cell.angle_beta   90.00
_cell.angle_gamma   90.00
#
_symmetry.space_group_name_H-M   'P 1'
#
loop_
_entity.id
_entity.type
_entity.pdbx_description
1 polymer ?
#
loop_
_entity_poly.entity_id
_entity_poly.type
_entity_poly.pdbx_seq_one_letter_code
_entity_poly.pdbx_strand_id
1 'polypeptide(L)'
;LADGGVFHQLTPSIVASDRKAARQLQGQVIEYCSRAGVRVRCLAPYVLQPSEHPEDDAEPGEGYGTNEELQEYLQQILSTTLVLKDGTRVKPIYIEWVFLTPEQRQIVLSFIKQAAVSEIREHGGARIRFEFNEIPDDLERMMTNLVGVNNPDFTYVQVDMA
;
A
#
# COMPACT_ATOMS: atom_id res chain seq x y z
N LEU A 1 -0.91 6.45 -14.50
CA LEU A 1 -0.58 7.80 -13.98
C LEU A 1 0.62 8.27 -14.78
N ALA A 2 0.77 9.57 -15.06
CA ALA A 2 1.73 10.03 -16.06
C ALA A 2 3.20 9.73 -15.72
N ASP A 3 3.54 9.41 -14.47
CA ASP A 3 4.92 9.09 -14.06
C ASP A 3 5.09 8.85 -12.55
N GLY A 4 4.38 9.55 -11.67
CA GLY A 4 4.72 9.52 -10.23
C GLY A 4 3.97 8.56 -9.31
N GLY A 5 3.05 7.70 -9.76
CA GLY A 5 2.19 6.88 -8.86
C GLY A 5 1.23 7.67 -7.96
N VAL A 6 0.21 7.03 -7.37
CA VAL A 6 -0.64 7.64 -6.33
C VAL A 6 0.10 7.68 -4.99
N PHE A 7 0.97 6.69 -4.81
CA PHE A 7 1.76 6.46 -3.63
C PHE A 7 2.71 7.62 -3.26
N HIS A 8 3.51 8.10 -4.22
CA HIS A 8 4.47 9.21 -4.07
C HIS A 8 3.88 10.48 -3.48
N GLN A 9 2.59 10.70 -3.67
CA GLN A 9 1.95 11.98 -3.38
C GLN A 9 1.19 11.95 -2.04
N LEU A 10 1.23 10.83 -1.30
CA LEU A 10 0.42 10.60 -0.10
C LEU A 10 1.19 10.26 1.19
N THR A 11 2.51 10.05 1.20
CA THR A 11 3.28 9.76 2.43
C THR A 11 4.18 10.93 2.84
N PRO A 12 4.22 11.31 4.14
CA PRO A 12 4.12 10.43 5.32
C PRO A 12 2.76 10.41 6.05
N SER A 13 1.72 11.08 5.53
CA SER A 13 0.48 11.35 6.28
C SER A 13 -0.74 10.50 5.90
N ILE A 14 -0.57 9.22 5.53
CA ILE A 14 -1.72 8.31 5.26
C ILE A 14 -2.34 7.74 6.55
N VAL A 15 -1.88 8.24 7.69
CA VAL A 15 -2.23 7.77 9.03
C VAL A 15 -3.27 8.72 9.61
N ALA A 16 -4.39 8.17 10.06
CA ALA A 16 -5.41 8.94 10.74
C ALA A 16 -5.57 8.41 12.16
N SER A 17 -5.37 9.27 13.15
CA SER A 17 -5.53 8.92 14.56
C SER A 17 -6.96 8.52 14.94
N ASP A 18 -7.96 8.91 14.13
CA ASP A 18 -9.36 8.59 14.37
C ASP A 18 -10.22 8.65 13.08
N ARG A 19 -11.51 8.29 13.20
CA ARG A 19 -12.48 8.31 12.09
C ARG A 19 -12.73 9.69 11.49
N LYS A 20 -12.50 10.78 12.24
CA LYS A 20 -12.68 12.15 11.76
C LYS A 20 -11.48 12.57 10.92
N ALA A 21 -10.26 12.32 11.41
CA ALA A 21 -9.02 12.48 10.67
C ALA A 21 -9.03 11.64 9.38
N ALA A 22 -9.57 10.41 9.45
CA ALA A 22 -9.77 9.55 8.30
C ALA A 22 -10.64 10.20 7.22
N ARG A 23 -11.81 10.75 7.58
CA ARG A 23 -12.67 11.45 6.61
C ARG A 23 -12.01 12.68 6.01
N GLN A 24 -11.24 13.42 6.80
CA GLN A 24 -10.52 14.59 6.34
C GLN A 24 -9.43 14.23 5.33
N LEU A 25 -8.67 13.18 5.62
CA LEU A 25 -7.66 12.63 4.73
C LEU A 25 -8.28 12.10 3.43
N GLN A 26 -9.46 11.48 3.50
CA GLN A 26 -10.29 11.12 2.34
C GLN A 26 -10.59 12.31 1.44
N GLY A 27 -11.03 13.43 2.02
CA GLY A 27 -11.25 14.67 1.29
C GLY A 27 -9.98 15.19 0.62
N GLN A 28 -8.86 15.17 1.34
CA GLN A 28 -7.56 15.64 0.85
C GLN A 28 -7.05 14.80 -0.33
N VAL A 29 -7.13 13.47 -0.24
CA VAL A 29 -6.75 12.55 -1.34
C VAL A 29 -7.61 12.81 -2.57
N ILE A 30 -8.94 12.90 -2.41
CA ILE A 30 -9.86 13.12 -3.53
C ILE A 30 -9.61 14.49 -4.19
N GLU A 31 -9.45 15.54 -3.38
CA GLU A 31 -9.18 16.89 -3.86
C GLU A 31 -7.84 16.97 -4.59
N TYR A 32 -6.80 16.38 -4.00
CA TYR A 32 -5.47 16.36 -4.56
C TYR A 32 -5.44 15.63 -5.91
N CYS A 33 -5.99 14.41 -5.99
CA CYS A 33 -6.11 13.70 -7.25
C CYS A 33 -6.87 14.54 -8.28
N SER A 34 -7.95 15.23 -7.87
CA SER A 34 -8.72 16.09 -8.76
C SER A 34 -7.89 17.25 -9.33
N ARG A 35 -6.98 17.85 -8.54
CA ARG A 35 -6.04 18.89 -9.00
C ARG A 35 -5.04 18.35 -10.02
N ALA A 36 -4.64 17.09 -9.88
CA ALA A 36 -3.80 16.37 -10.86
C ALA A 36 -4.60 15.85 -12.08
N GLY A 37 -5.88 16.21 -12.22
CA GLY A 37 -6.74 15.76 -13.32
C GLY A 37 -7.28 14.33 -13.18
N VAL A 38 -6.96 13.65 -12.08
CA VAL A 38 -7.37 12.27 -11.78
C VAL A 38 -8.61 12.32 -10.88
N ARG A 39 -9.73 11.68 -11.27
CA ARG A 39 -10.82 11.47 -10.29
C ARG A 39 -10.73 10.07 -9.73
N VAL A 40 -10.81 9.99 -8.40
CA VAL A 40 -10.70 8.74 -7.62
C VAL A 40 -11.89 8.61 -6.68
N ARG A 41 -12.26 7.38 -6.37
CA ARG A 41 -13.09 7.05 -5.22
C ARG A 41 -12.24 6.31 -4.20
N CYS A 42 -12.12 6.86 -2.99
CA CYS A 42 -11.47 6.21 -1.86
C CYS A 42 -12.53 5.48 -1.03
N LEU A 43 -12.35 4.17 -0.79
CA LEU A 43 -13.34 3.32 -0.13
C LEU A 43 -12.91 2.84 1.26
N ALA A 44 -11.74 3.21 1.76
CA ALA A 44 -11.09 2.47 2.84
C ALA A 44 -10.80 3.28 4.12
N PRO A 45 -10.71 2.60 5.28
CA PRO A 45 -10.34 3.19 6.56
C PRO A 45 -8.84 3.50 6.61
N TYR A 46 -8.48 4.65 7.16
CA TYR A 46 -7.09 5.08 7.32
C TYR A 46 -6.44 4.45 8.54
N VAL A 47 -5.11 4.32 8.46
CA VAL A 47 -4.26 3.50 9.31
C VAL A 47 -4.11 4.11 10.71
N LEU A 48 -4.17 3.28 11.75
CA LEU A 48 -3.66 3.58 13.10
C LEU A 48 -2.18 3.18 13.11
N GLN A 49 -1.28 4.15 13.36
CA GLN A 49 0.14 3.85 13.49
C GLN A 49 0.38 2.94 14.70
N PRO A 50 1.26 1.92 14.59
CA PRO A 50 1.97 1.40 15.76
C PRO A 50 2.69 2.57 16.44
N SER A 51 2.70 2.55 17.77
CA SER A 51 3.23 3.60 18.66
C SER A 51 4.49 4.29 18.13
N GLU A 52 4.51 5.63 18.12
CA GLU A 52 5.62 6.48 17.67
C GLU A 52 6.96 6.03 18.29
N HIS A 53 7.83 5.41 17.49
CA HIS A 53 9.25 5.30 17.80
C HIS A 53 9.98 6.43 17.06
N PRO A 54 10.74 7.29 17.77
CA PRO A 54 11.44 8.42 17.15
C PRO A 54 12.42 7.91 16.09
N GLU A 55 12.36 8.56 14.91
CA GLU A 55 12.93 8.13 13.62
C GLU A 55 14.46 7.96 13.58
N ASP A 56 15.20 8.19 14.67
CA ASP A 56 16.66 8.29 14.64
C ASP A 56 17.43 7.11 15.27
N ASP A 57 16.78 6.19 16.00
CA ASP A 57 17.48 5.12 16.76
C ASP A 57 16.93 3.69 16.56
N ALA A 58 15.96 3.46 15.66
CA ALA A 58 15.31 2.16 15.54
C ALA A 58 16.24 1.09 14.92
N GLU A 59 16.58 0.04 15.69
CA GLU A 59 17.26 -1.13 15.15
C GLU A 59 16.32 -1.97 14.25
N PRO A 60 16.84 -2.80 13.32
CA PRO A 60 16.02 -3.74 12.54
C PRO A 60 15.15 -4.60 13.45
N GLY A 61 13.82 -4.44 13.37
CA GLY A 61 12.83 -5.09 14.22
C GLY A 61 12.06 -4.14 15.15
N GLU A 62 12.50 -2.90 15.33
CA GLU A 62 11.84 -1.94 16.23
C GLU A 62 10.77 -1.07 15.55
N GLY A 63 10.79 -0.96 14.22
CA GLY A 63 9.92 -0.01 13.49
C GLY A 63 8.42 -0.34 13.46
N TYR A 64 8.04 -1.62 13.57
CA TYR A 64 6.63 -2.06 13.51
C TYR A 64 6.10 -2.65 14.82
N GLY A 65 6.92 -2.67 15.88
CA GLY A 65 6.55 -3.31 17.15
C GLY A 65 6.38 -4.83 17.03
N THR A 66 5.33 -5.35 17.63
CA THR A 66 4.97 -6.78 17.66
C THR A 66 4.45 -7.31 16.32
N ASN A 67 4.44 -8.64 16.15
CA ASN A 67 3.85 -9.27 14.96
C ASN A 67 2.35 -8.96 14.84
N GLU A 68 1.65 -8.82 15.95
CA GLU A 68 0.24 -8.43 16.01
C GLU A 68 0.02 -7.02 15.47
N GLU A 69 0.81 -6.05 15.93
CA GLU A 69 0.75 -4.65 15.45
C GLU A 69 1.05 -4.55 13.96
N LEU A 70 2.06 -5.30 13.48
CA LEU A 70 2.34 -5.40 12.04
C LEU A 70 1.16 -6.00 11.26
N GLN A 71 0.52 -7.06 11.76
CA GLN A 71 -0.63 -7.66 11.08
C GLN A 71 -1.82 -6.71 11.03
N GLU A 72 -2.09 -5.96 12.11
CA GLU A 72 -3.15 -4.95 12.13
C GLU A 72 -2.87 -3.83 11.12
N TYR A 73 -1.63 -3.34 11.07
CA TYR A 73 -1.18 -2.39 10.06
C TYR A 73 -1.40 -2.91 8.63
N LEU A 74 -0.97 -4.15 8.35
CA LEU A 74 -1.10 -4.79 7.05
C LEU A 74 -2.57 -4.95 6.64
N GLN A 75 -3.44 -5.36 7.55
CA GLN A 75 -4.88 -5.46 7.29
C GLN A 75 -5.47 -4.10 6.87
N GLN A 76 -5.04 -3.03 7.54
CA GLN A 76 -5.53 -1.68 7.24
C GLN A 76 -5.06 -1.20 5.87
N ILE A 77 -3.75 -1.24 5.58
CA ILE A 77 -3.24 -0.76 4.29
C ILE A 77 -3.75 -1.62 3.12
N LEU A 78 -3.83 -2.95 3.28
CA LEU A 78 -4.24 -3.83 2.20
C LEU A 78 -5.76 -3.85 1.99
N SER A 79 -6.55 -3.39 2.98
CA SER A 79 -7.97 -3.11 2.77
C SER A 79 -8.20 -1.86 1.90
N THR A 80 -7.16 -1.03 1.71
CA THR A 80 -7.26 0.19 0.92
C THR A 80 -7.13 -0.07 -0.57
N THR A 81 -8.17 0.29 -1.31
CA THR A 81 -8.16 0.30 -2.77
C THR A 81 -8.71 1.63 -3.27
N LEU A 82 -7.93 2.31 -4.10
CA LEU A 82 -8.34 3.48 -4.85
C LEU A 82 -8.86 3.03 -6.20
N VAL A 83 -10.10 3.41 -6.53
CA VAL A 83 -10.67 3.09 -7.85
C VAL A 83 -10.62 4.35 -8.71
N LEU A 84 -9.84 4.29 -9.78
CA LEU A 84 -9.73 5.33 -10.79
C LEU A 84 -11.00 5.33 -11.68
N LYS A 85 -11.22 6.44 -12.37
CA LYS A 85 -12.33 6.60 -13.33
C LYS A 85 -12.43 5.53 -14.41
N ASP A 86 -11.29 5.04 -14.89
CA ASP A 86 -11.21 4.02 -15.94
C ASP A 86 -11.45 2.60 -15.40
N GLY A 87 -11.77 2.47 -14.10
CA GLY A 87 -11.98 1.20 -13.43
C GLY A 87 -10.71 0.57 -12.88
N THR A 88 -9.53 1.18 -13.08
CA THR A 88 -8.27 0.70 -12.52
C THR A 88 -8.31 0.77 -11.00
N ARG A 89 -7.91 -0.33 -10.36
CA ARG A 89 -7.88 -0.52 -8.91
C ARG A 89 -6.43 -0.43 -8.43
N VAL A 90 -6.12 0.60 -7.66
CA VAL A 90 -4.76 0.90 -7.20
C VAL A 90 -4.66 0.63 -5.70
N LYS A 91 -3.67 -0.17 -5.30
CA LYS A 91 -3.30 -0.39 -3.90
C LYS A 91 -1.95 0.27 -3.59
N PRO A 92 -1.94 1.38 -2.86
CA PRO A 92 -0.72 1.94 -2.31
C PRO A 92 -0.25 1.12 -1.10
N ILE A 93 0.99 0.64 -1.09
CA ILE A 93 1.56 -0.23 -0.05
C ILE A 93 2.90 0.33 0.42
N TYR A 94 2.94 0.83 1.65
CA TYR A 94 4.15 1.38 2.28
C TYR A 94 4.67 0.39 3.30
N ILE A 95 5.92 -0.03 3.15
CA ILE A 95 6.57 -0.94 4.09
C ILE A 95 8.03 -0.56 4.22
N GLU A 96 8.48 -0.27 5.44
CA GLU A 96 9.89 -0.06 5.75
C GLU A 96 10.59 -1.40 5.89
N TRP A 97 10.99 -1.98 4.76
CA TRP A 97 11.57 -3.33 4.71
C TRP A 97 12.84 -3.48 5.56
N VAL A 98 13.58 -2.39 5.73
CA VAL A 98 14.80 -2.33 6.55
C VAL A 98 14.53 -2.59 8.04
N PHE A 99 13.33 -2.25 8.52
CA PHE A 99 12.95 -2.44 9.93
C PHE A 99 12.26 -3.77 10.20
N LEU A 100 12.10 -4.65 9.21
CA LEU A 100 11.46 -5.94 9.41
C LEU A 100 12.47 -7.00 9.84
N THR A 101 12.11 -7.76 10.87
CA THR A 101 12.77 -9.04 11.13
C THR A 101 12.48 -10.04 9.99
N PRO A 102 13.27 -11.12 9.84
CA PRO A 102 12.99 -12.16 8.86
C PRO A 102 11.60 -12.79 8.98
N GLU A 103 11.07 -12.92 10.21
CA GLU A 103 9.72 -13.44 10.46
C GLU A 103 8.65 -12.46 9.99
N GLN A 104 8.76 -11.18 10.40
CA GLN A 104 7.86 -10.12 9.97
C GLN A 104 7.83 -9.97 8.45
N ARG A 105 8.97 -10.13 7.79
CA ARG A 105 9.08 -10.13 6.33
C ARG A 105 8.24 -11.24 5.69
N GLN A 106 8.22 -12.46 6.27
CA GLN A 106 7.35 -13.53 5.79
C GLN A 106 5.86 -13.22 6.01
N ILE A 107 5.50 -12.58 7.14
CA ILE A 107 4.14 -12.12 7.40
C ILE A 107 3.71 -11.13 6.31
N VAL A 108 4.51 -10.10 6.05
CA VAL A 108 4.27 -9.09 5.01
C VAL A 108 4.02 -9.73 3.64
N LEU A 109 4.92 -10.61 3.19
CA LEU A 109 4.79 -11.27 1.90
C LEU A 109 3.49 -12.10 1.81
N SER A 110 3.15 -12.84 2.87
CA SER A 110 1.91 -13.62 2.94
C SER A 110 0.67 -12.75 2.78
N PHE A 111 0.63 -11.61 3.48
CA PHE A 111 -0.47 -10.67 3.42
C PHE A 111 -0.62 -10.02 2.04
N ILE A 112 0.48 -9.56 1.44
CA ILE A 112 0.47 -9.00 0.08
C ILE A 112 -0.03 -10.04 -0.93
N LYS A 113 0.45 -11.29 -0.83
CA LYS A 113 0.02 -12.39 -1.69
C LYS A 113 -1.49 -12.63 -1.57
N GLN A 114 -2.02 -12.70 -0.35
CA GLN A 114 -3.45 -12.88 -0.12
C GLN A 114 -4.27 -11.73 -0.70
N ALA A 115 -3.83 -10.49 -0.51
CA ALA A 115 -4.49 -9.31 -1.07
C ALA A 115 -4.50 -9.33 -2.61
N ALA A 116 -3.39 -9.69 -3.25
CA ALA A 116 -3.31 -9.83 -4.70
C ALA A 116 -4.24 -10.93 -5.23
N VAL A 117 -4.26 -12.10 -4.57
CA VAL A 117 -5.17 -13.20 -4.93
C VAL A 117 -6.64 -12.79 -4.77
N SER A 118 -7.00 -12.10 -3.68
CA SER A 118 -8.37 -11.61 -3.46
C SER A 118 -8.78 -10.62 -4.55
N GLU A 119 -7.95 -9.61 -4.88
CA GLU A 119 -8.26 -8.66 -5.94
C GLU A 119 -8.43 -9.36 -7.30
N ILE A 120 -7.55 -10.30 -7.66
CA ILE A 120 -7.65 -11.07 -8.91
C ILE A 120 -8.93 -11.90 -8.95
N ARG A 121 -9.29 -12.54 -7.83
CA ARG A 121 -10.47 -13.42 -7.76
C ARG A 121 -11.78 -12.64 -7.79
N GLU A 122 -11.85 -11.55 -7.03
CA GLU A 122 -13.08 -10.75 -6.87
C GLU A 122 -13.29 -9.77 -8.03
N HIS A 123 -12.22 -9.39 -8.72
CA HIS A 123 -12.21 -8.38 -9.76
C HIS A 123 -11.44 -8.81 -11.01
N GLY A 124 -11.51 -10.09 -11.39
CA GLY A 124 -10.75 -10.71 -12.49
C GLY A 124 -10.96 -10.16 -13.92
N GLY A 125 -11.65 -9.04 -14.09
CA GLY A 125 -11.73 -8.28 -15.34
C GLY A 125 -11.36 -6.80 -15.18
N ALA A 126 -10.92 -6.38 -13.99
CA ALA A 126 -10.44 -5.03 -13.73
C ALA A 126 -8.92 -4.99 -13.88
N ARG A 127 -8.41 -3.81 -14.24
CA ARG A 127 -6.97 -3.52 -14.14
C ARG A 127 -6.60 -3.31 -12.69
N ILE A 128 -5.64 -4.06 -12.20
CA ILE A 128 -5.14 -4.00 -10.83
C ILE A 128 -3.71 -3.46 -10.86
N ARG A 129 -3.40 -2.55 -9.93
CA ARG A 129 -2.07 -1.95 -9.80
C ARG A 129 -1.66 -1.88 -8.33
N PHE A 130 -0.56 -2.53 -7.98
CA PHE A 130 0.04 -2.42 -6.66
C PHE A 130 1.22 -1.43 -6.76
N GLU A 131 1.28 -0.46 -5.87
CA GLU A 131 2.34 0.55 -5.83
C GLU A 131 3.08 0.43 -4.51
N PHE A 132 4.40 0.24 -4.58
CA PHE A 132 5.27 0.06 -3.43
C PHE A 132 6.25 1.23 -3.30
N ASN A 133 6.63 1.59 -2.07
CA ASN A 133 7.79 2.46 -1.82
C ASN A 133 9.10 1.79 -2.26
N GLU A 134 9.20 0.49 -2.06
CA GLU A 134 10.36 -0.32 -2.38
C GLU A 134 9.92 -1.74 -2.76
N ILE A 135 10.57 -2.31 -3.77
CA ILE A 135 10.38 -3.73 -4.15
C ILE A 135 11.67 -4.51 -3.88
N PRO A 136 11.76 -5.24 -2.75
CA PRO A 136 12.88 -6.15 -2.52
C PRO A 136 12.78 -7.44 -3.35
N ASP A 137 13.91 -8.13 -3.53
CA ASP A 137 14.04 -9.34 -4.36
C ASP A 137 13.03 -10.46 -4.08
N ASP A 138 12.64 -10.65 -2.82
CA ASP A 138 11.68 -11.68 -2.42
C ASP A 138 10.24 -11.29 -2.75
N LEU A 139 9.89 -10.00 -2.63
CA LEU A 139 8.63 -9.46 -3.15
C LEU A 139 8.59 -9.60 -4.67
N GLU A 140 9.64 -9.17 -5.38
CA GLU A 140 9.75 -9.28 -6.85
C GLU A 140 9.54 -10.73 -7.31
N ARG A 141 10.24 -11.67 -6.67
CA ARG A 141 10.13 -13.11 -6.97
C ARG A 141 8.74 -13.63 -6.69
N MET A 142 8.13 -13.25 -5.57
CA MET A 142 6.79 -13.68 -5.20
C MET A 142 5.75 -13.16 -6.20
N MET A 143 5.82 -11.87 -6.56
CA MET A 143 4.88 -11.24 -7.48
C MET A 143 5.03 -11.81 -8.89
N THR A 144 6.27 -11.96 -9.38
CA THR A 144 6.54 -12.62 -10.67
C THR A 144 5.96 -14.04 -10.71
N ASN A 145 6.11 -14.83 -9.64
CA ASN A 145 5.53 -16.17 -9.56
C ASN A 145 3.99 -16.17 -9.49
N LEU A 146 3.39 -15.13 -8.92
CA LEU A 146 1.95 -15.03 -8.74
C LEU A 146 1.22 -14.55 -9.99
N VAL A 147 1.69 -13.44 -10.59
CA VAL A 147 0.98 -12.75 -11.68
C VAL A 147 1.67 -12.89 -13.02
N GLY A 148 2.93 -13.31 -13.05
CA GLY A 148 3.75 -13.34 -14.25
C GLY A 148 4.37 -11.98 -14.59
N VAL A 149 5.36 -11.98 -15.50
CA VAL A 149 6.12 -10.77 -15.87
C VAL A 149 5.31 -9.79 -16.72
N ASN A 150 4.32 -10.28 -17.49
CA ASN A 150 3.59 -9.48 -18.49
C ASN A 150 2.07 -9.67 -18.39
N ASN A 151 1.51 -9.45 -17.21
CA ASN A 151 0.05 -9.50 -17.03
C ASN A 151 -0.57 -8.14 -17.41
N PRO A 152 -1.38 -8.05 -18.48
CA PRO A 152 -1.98 -6.77 -18.90
C PRO A 152 -3.02 -6.22 -17.93
N ASP A 153 -3.56 -7.08 -17.06
CA ASP A 153 -4.61 -6.77 -16.11
C ASP A 153 -4.08 -6.65 -14.67
N PHE A 154 -2.80 -6.96 -14.43
CA PHE A 154 -2.15 -6.80 -13.14
C PHE A 154 -0.75 -6.22 -13.29
N THR A 155 -0.50 -5.08 -12.66
CA THR A 155 0.83 -4.46 -12.61
C THR A 155 1.25 -4.24 -11.16
N TYR A 156 2.54 -4.35 -10.90
CA TYR A 156 3.13 -3.88 -9.65
C TYR A 156 4.36 -3.05 -9.99
N VAL A 157 4.55 -1.94 -9.28
CA VAL A 157 5.66 -1.03 -9.54
C VAL A 157 6.20 -0.46 -8.24
N GLN A 158 7.49 -0.15 -8.26
CA GLN A 158 8.08 0.76 -7.29
C GLN A 158 7.76 2.19 -7.72
N VAL A 159 7.50 3.05 -6.75
CA VAL A 159 7.22 4.46 -6.97
C VAL A 159 8.22 5.27 -6.15
N ASP A 160 9.05 6.06 -6.83
CA ASP A 160 10.07 6.89 -6.18
C ASP A 160 9.43 7.97 -5.31
N MET A 161 9.98 8.16 -4.10
CA MET A 161 9.59 9.23 -3.19
C MET A 161 10.57 10.41 -3.33
N ALA A 162 10.15 11.52 -3.94
CA ALA A 162 10.95 12.73 -4.12
C ALA A 162 10.63 13.81 -3.08
#